data_AF-G8BD63-F1
#
_entry.id   AF-G8BD63-F1
#
_cell.length_a   1.000
_cell.length_b   1.000
_cell.length_c   1.000
_cell.angle_alpha   90.00
_cell.angle_beta   90.00
_cell.angle_gamma   90.00
#
_symmetry.space_group_name_H-M   'P 1'
#
loop_
_entity.id
_entity.type
_entity.pdbx_description
1 polymer ?
#
loop_
_entity_poly.entity_id
_entity_poly.type
_entity_poly.pdbx_seq_one_letter_code
_entity_poly.pdbx_strand_id
1 'polypeptide(L)'
;MQFLTQSILLFLATAVIAKNIILSNDDGWQATNIRATYYKLKEAGHEVWLVAPVSQRSGFGGKFDIPTSPTLQTDGEFKYPPAGSPSWGHEEDDDHIWYFNGTPASSIAFGLQYVIPEKFNNVSIDLVVAGPNEGTNLSPGMFTLSGTVGATYNSVYRGYPAVAFSGSNSNNSFFKDSLDLDDANEPSTIYANKVTEFVNQLFKTQGDNSRALPLGVGLNVNFPKVGYENESCTDPAWVFTRLTGQYASGADLKFNASSNSFVWAQTSWQALTVCNNGDCSLPSENLVVEHTKCATSVSVFAIDYDANLGITNQVEGLLDPLFKKD
;
A
#
# COMPACT_ATOMS: atom_id res chain seq x y z
N MET A 1 49.49 -6.90 -44.66
CA MET A 1 49.21 -6.95 -43.21
C MET A 1 48.01 -6.04 -42.94
N GLN A 2 46.81 -6.59 -42.92
CA GLN A 2 45.58 -5.87 -42.58
C GLN A 2 45.41 -5.92 -41.06
N PHE A 3 45.36 -4.76 -40.43
CA PHE A 3 45.02 -4.60 -39.02
C PHE A 3 43.51 -4.77 -38.85
N LEU A 4 43.11 -5.82 -38.14
CA LEU A 4 41.75 -5.99 -37.61
C LEU A 4 41.69 -5.31 -36.24
N THR A 5 41.11 -4.11 -36.20
CA THR A 5 40.67 -3.47 -34.96
C THR A 5 39.39 -4.14 -34.49
N GLN A 6 39.48 -4.97 -33.46
CA GLN A 6 38.32 -5.48 -32.72
C GLN A 6 37.79 -4.38 -31.80
N SER A 7 36.60 -3.86 -32.10
CA SER A 7 35.84 -3.00 -31.20
C SER A 7 35.20 -3.89 -30.12
N ILE A 8 35.63 -3.73 -28.87
CA ILE A 8 34.98 -4.32 -27.69
C ILE A 8 33.76 -3.46 -27.37
N LEU A 9 32.56 -3.99 -27.60
CA LEU A 9 31.33 -3.42 -27.04
C LEU A 9 31.31 -3.74 -25.53
N LEU A 10 31.55 -2.74 -24.69
CA LEU A 10 31.18 -2.79 -23.29
C LEU A 10 29.65 -2.66 -23.19
N PHE A 11 28.97 -3.76 -22.90
CA PHE A 11 27.61 -3.69 -22.36
C PHE A 11 27.71 -3.18 -20.91
N LEU A 12 27.36 -1.92 -20.69
CA LEU A 12 27.01 -1.41 -19.36
C LEU A 12 25.70 -2.09 -18.95
N ALA A 13 25.79 -3.27 -18.36
CA ALA A 13 24.70 -3.82 -17.57
C ALA A 13 24.51 -2.87 -16.39
N THR A 14 23.46 -2.05 -16.42
CA THR A 14 22.98 -1.41 -15.20
C THR A 14 22.63 -2.53 -14.24
N ALA A 15 23.47 -2.75 -13.23
CA ALA A 15 23.16 -3.68 -12.17
C ALA A 15 21.88 -3.17 -11.50
N VAL A 16 20.74 -3.78 -11.85
CA VAL A 16 19.54 -3.65 -11.03
C VAL A 16 19.91 -4.31 -9.72
N ILE A 17 20.03 -3.51 -8.66
CA ILE A 17 20.26 -4.05 -7.32
C ILE A 17 18.97 -4.78 -6.99
N ALA A 18 18.99 -6.11 -7.04
CA ALA A 18 17.89 -6.93 -6.55
C ALA A 18 17.64 -6.57 -5.09
N LYS A 19 16.38 -6.30 -4.74
CA LYS A 19 15.94 -5.85 -3.42
C LYS A 19 14.94 -6.84 -2.86
N ASN A 20 14.96 -6.99 -1.54
CA ASN A 20 14.08 -7.90 -0.82
C ASN A 20 12.83 -7.16 -0.36
N ILE A 21 11.67 -7.55 -0.88
CA ILE A 21 10.41 -6.85 -0.71
C ILE A 21 9.38 -7.80 -0.06
N ILE A 22 8.71 -7.35 0.99
CA ILE A 22 7.43 -7.98 1.39
C ILE A 22 6.29 -7.25 0.70
N LEU A 23 5.41 -8.00 0.04
CA LEU A 23 4.21 -7.51 -0.59
C LEU A 23 2.98 -7.98 0.21
N SER A 24 2.06 -7.08 0.56
CA SER A 24 0.81 -7.40 1.28
C SER A 24 -0.36 -6.60 0.70
N ASN A 25 -1.58 -6.82 1.15
CA ASN A 25 -2.75 -5.97 0.90
C ASN A 25 -3.83 -6.22 1.97
N ASP A 26 -5.04 -5.69 1.72
CA ASP A 26 -6.27 -6.07 2.42
C ASP A 26 -7.35 -6.69 1.52
N ASP A 27 -7.19 -6.74 0.19
CA ASP A 27 -8.16 -7.40 -0.70
C ASP A 27 -8.07 -8.94 -0.67
N GLY A 28 -6.95 -9.48 -0.17
CA GLY A 28 -6.66 -10.91 -0.08
C GLY A 28 -5.49 -11.32 -1.00
N TRP A 29 -4.79 -12.38 -0.63
CA TRP A 29 -3.61 -12.90 -1.35
C TRP A 29 -3.90 -13.42 -2.77
N GLN A 30 -5.16 -13.65 -3.08
CA GLN A 30 -5.68 -14.14 -4.35
C GLN A 30 -6.13 -13.03 -5.31
N ALA A 31 -6.21 -11.78 -4.83
CA ALA A 31 -6.73 -10.68 -5.63
C ALA A 31 -5.81 -10.40 -6.82
N THR A 32 -6.39 -10.08 -7.99
CA THR A 32 -5.63 -9.88 -9.24
C THR A 32 -4.58 -8.77 -9.12
N ASN A 33 -4.89 -7.64 -8.46
CA ASN A 33 -3.97 -6.51 -8.32
C ASN A 33 -2.65 -6.85 -7.60
N ILE A 34 -2.74 -7.54 -6.45
CA ILE A 34 -1.53 -7.93 -5.69
C ILE A 34 -0.73 -8.99 -6.45
N ARG A 35 -1.41 -9.88 -7.20
CA ARG A 35 -0.75 -10.88 -8.05
C ARG A 35 -0.03 -10.26 -9.23
N ALA A 36 -0.66 -9.31 -9.92
CA ALA A 36 -0.02 -8.58 -11.00
C ALA A 36 1.24 -7.86 -10.51
N THR A 37 1.14 -7.21 -9.34
CA THR A 37 2.26 -6.50 -8.71
C THR A 37 3.38 -7.44 -8.28
N TYR A 38 3.05 -8.60 -7.71
CA TYR A 38 4.02 -9.64 -7.36
C TYR A 38 4.87 -10.02 -8.58
N TYR A 39 4.22 -10.39 -9.69
CA TYR A 39 4.93 -10.83 -10.89
C TYR A 39 5.73 -9.71 -11.55
N LYS A 40 5.22 -8.48 -11.61
CA LYS A 40 5.97 -7.34 -12.19
C LYS A 40 7.18 -6.93 -11.36
N LEU A 41 7.10 -6.99 -10.03
CA LEU A 41 8.26 -6.75 -9.17
C LEU A 41 9.32 -7.86 -9.31
N LYS A 42 8.90 -9.14 -9.43
CA LYS A 42 9.81 -10.26 -9.72
C LYS A 42 10.43 -10.14 -11.12
N GLU A 43 9.65 -9.77 -12.14
CA GLU A 43 10.13 -9.50 -13.52
C GLU A 43 11.19 -8.39 -13.54
N ALA A 44 11.04 -7.36 -12.69
CA ALA A 44 12.03 -6.30 -12.50
C ALA A 44 13.31 -6.75 -11.76
N GLY A 45 13.40 -8.01 -11.34
CA GLY A 45 14.59 -8.60 -10.69
C GLY A 45 14.65 -8.42 -9.18
N HIS A 46 13.56 -8.01 -8.53
CA HIS A 46 13.49 -8.01 -7.07
C HIS A 46 13.16 -9.40 -6.52
N GLU A 47 13.54 -9.64 -5.28
CA GLU A 47 13.06 -10.79 -4.52
C GLU A 47 11.84 -10.38 -3.71
N VAL A 48 10.72 -11.05 -3.91
CA VAL A 48 9.42 -10.62 -3.38
C VAL A 48 8.78 -11.77 -2.63
N TRP A 49 8.29 -11.51 -1.41
CA TRP A 49 7.44 -12.40 -0.65
C TRP A 49 6.06 -11.79 -0.50
N LEU A 50 5.05 -12.39 -1.12
CA LEU A 50 3.66 -12.01 -0.92
C LEU A 50 3.18 -12.64 0.39
N VAL A 51 2.79 -11.82 1.37
CA VAL A 51 2.22 -12.27 2.64
C VAL A 51 0.97 -11.45 2.93
N ALA A 52 -0.20 -12.01 2.69
CA ALA A 52 -1.46 -11.27 2.75
C ALA A 52 -2.58 -12.04 3.48
N PRO A 53 -3.66 -11.34 3.90
CA PRO A 53 -4.83 -12.00 4.48
C PRO A 53 -5.45 -13.06 3.55
N VAL A 54 -6.02 -14.11 4.15
CA VAL A 54 -6.71 -15.19 3.41
C VAL A 54 -8.09 -14.76 2.85
N SER A 55 -8.68 -13.72 3.42
CA SER A 55 -10.00 -13.16 3.06
C SER A 55 -9.89 -11.65 2.92
N GLN A 56 -10.81 -11.02 2.18
CA GLN A 56 -10.90 -9.56 2.11
C GLN A 56 -11.08 -8.94 3.50
N ARG A 57 -10.30 -7.90 3.79
CA ARG A 57 -10.21 -7.14 5.05
C ARG A 57 -10.32 -5.63 4.83
N SER A 58 -11.00 -5.17 3.79
CA SER A 58 -11.26 -3.73 3.58
C SER A 58 -11.97 -3.13 4.81
N GLY A 59 -11.54 -1.95 5.24
CA GLY A 59 -12.08 -1.28 6.42
C GLY A 59 -11.52 -1.78 7.77
N PHE A 60 -10.54 -2.68 7.79
CA PHE A 60 -9.95 -3.18 9.04
C PHE A 60 -8.93 -2.22 9.66
N GLY A 61 -8.52 -1.16 8.97
CA GLY A 61 -7.62 -0.15 9.49
C GLY A 61 -6.39 -0.73 10.17
N GLY A 62 -6.15 -0.28 11.40
CA GLY A 62 -5.07 -0.76 12.26
C GLY A 62 -5.30 -2.04 13.04
N LYS A 63 -6.44 -2.70 12.84
CA LYS A 63 -6.82 -3.86 13.64
C LYS A 63 -5.73 -4.91 13.55
N PHE A 64 -5.38 -5.50 14.69
CA PHE A 64 -4.37 -6.55 14.81
C PHE A 64 -5.01 -7.80 15.43
N ASP A 65 -5.45 -8.74 14.58
CA ASP A 65 -5.98 -10.02 15.03
C ASP A 65 -5.13 -11.17 14.48
N ILE A 66 -5.05 -12.26 15.24
CA ILE A 66 -4.38 -13.49 14.84
C ILE A 66 -5.41 -14.64 14.74
N PRO A 67 -5.13 -15.70 13.97
CA PRO A 67 -6.00 -16.86 13.91
C PRO A 67 -6.21 -17.49 15.29
N THR A 68 -7.46 -17.83 15.61
CA THR A 68 -7.83 -18.50 16.87
C THR A 68 -7.97 -20.01 16.74
N SER A 69 -7.79 -20.54 15.53
CA SER A 69 -7.88 -21.95 15.18
C SER A 69 -6.73 -22.32 14.23
N PRO A 70 -6.19 -23.56 14.30
CA PRO A 70 -5.18 -24.01 13.35
C PRO A 70 -5.71 -24.13 11.92
N THR A 71 -7.03 -24.18 11.73
CA THR A 71 -7.68 -24.29 10.42
C THR A 71 -8.68 -23.16 10.15
N LEU A 72 -8.93 -22.89 8.88
CA LEU A 72 -9.95 -21.96 8.42
C LEU A 72 -11.34 -22.47 8.78
N GLN A 73 -12.15 -21.62 9.42
CA GLN A 73 -13.52 -21.96 9.81
C GLN A 73 -14.53 -21.65 8.70
N THR A 74 -14.13 -20.84 7.72
CA THR A 74 -14.85 -20.50 6.50
C THR A 74 -13.90 -20.63 5.33
N ASP A 75 -14.40 -20.62 4.11
CA ASP A 75 -13.53 -20.51 2.94
C ASP A 75 -12.76 -19.17 2.99
N GLY A 76 -11.59 -19.15 2.36
CA GLY A 76 -10.89 -17.92 2.00
C GLY A 76 -11.65 -17.12 0.94
N GLU A 77 -11.12 -15.95 0.58
CA GLU A 77 -11.66 -15.17 -0.53
C GLU A 77 -11.75 -16.02 -1.81
N PHE A 78 -12.77 -15.78 -2.62
CA PHE A 78 -13.02 -16.56 -3.84
C PHE A 78 -13.18 -18.07 -3.62
N LYS A 79 -13.56 -18.48 -2.39
CA LYS A 79 -13.66 -19.88 -1.94
C LYS A 79 -12.33 -20.64 -1.98
N TYR A 80 -11.21 -19.91 -1.89
CA TYR A 80 -9.89 -20.48 -2.01
C TYR A 80 -8.98 -19.91 -0.91
N PRO A 81 -8.32 -20.72 -0.08
CA PRO A 81 -8.52 -22.16 0.08
C PRO A 81 -9.84 -22.45 0.83
N PRO A 82 -10.40 -23.67 0.71
CA PRO A 82 -11.68 -24.01 1.34
C PRO A 82 -11.59 -24.09 2.87
N ALA A 83 -12.73 -24.00 3.55
CA ALA A 83 -12.85 -24.25 4.98
C ALA A 83 -12.22 -25.61 5.36
N GLY A 84 -11.57 -25.67 6.52
CA GLY A 84 -10.79 -26.82 6.99
C GLY A 84 -9.33 -26.81 6.53
N SER A 85 -8.94 -25.97 5.56
CA SER A 85 -7.53 -25.75 5.21
C SER A 85 -6.77 -25.14 6.39
N PRO A 86 -5.43 -25.24 6.43
CA PRO A 86 -4.62 -24.57 7.45
C PRO A 86 -4.90 -23.07 7.52
N SER A 87 -4.85 -22.49 8.73
CA SER A 87 -5.09 -21.06 8.98
C SER A 87 -4.02 -20.14 8.37
N TRP A 88 -2.93 -20.70 7.88
CA TRP A 88 -1.88 -20.03 7.12
C TRP A 88 -1.17 -21.08 6.26
N GLY A 89 -0.55 -20.65 5.18
CA GLY A 89 0.13 -21.54 4.25
C GLY A 89 0.73 -20.78 3.09
N HIS A 90 1.33 -21.50 2.14
CA HIS A 90 1.85 -20.95 0.89
C HIS A 90 1.30 -21.70 -0.32
N GLU A 91 1.48 -21.16 -1.52
CA GLU A 91 1.19 -21.90 -2.75
C GLU A 91 2.13 -23.09 -2.93
N GLU A 92 1.59 -24.19 -3.45
CA GLU A 92 2.37 -25.39 -3.74
C GLU A 92 3.47 -25.12 -4.78
N ASP A 93 3.15 -24.31 -5.80
CA ASP A 93 4.03 -24.02 -6.93
C ASP A 93 4.95 -22.80 -6.69
N ASP A 94 4.71 -22.03 -5.63
CA ASP A 94 5.50 -20.84 -5.30
C ASP A 94 5.56 -20.62 -3.77
N ASP A 95 6.72 -20.94 -3.18
CA ASP A 95 6.97 -20.80 -1.75
C ASP A 95 7.16 -19.35 -1.30
N HIS A 96 7.08 -18.36 -2.20
CA HIS A 96 7.12 -16.93 -1.87
C HIS A 96 5.73 -16.31 -1.72
N ILE A 97 4.65 -17.08 -1.95
CA ILE A 97 3.27 -16.59 -1.89
C ILE A 97 2.54 -17.24 -0.73
N TRP A 98 2.34 -16.46 0.33
CA TRP A 98 1.77 -16.88 1.60
C TRP A 98 0.42 -16.21 1.88
N TYR A 99 -0.46 -16.98 2.50
CA TYR A 99 -1.69 -16.48 3.09
C TYR A 99 -1.68 -16.64 4.62
N PHE A 100 -2.37 -15.72 5.30
CA PHE A 100 -2.53 -15.73 6.76
C PHE A 100 -3.97 -15.40 7.14
N ASN A 101 -4.60 -16.18 8.01
CA ASN A 101 -5.95 -15.91 8.52
C ASN A 101 -5.95 -14.83 9.61
N GLY A 102 -5.51 -13.63 9.25
CA GLY A 102 -5.45 -12.47 10.14
C GLY A 102 -5.88 -11.19 9.44
N THR A 103 -5.54 -10.07 10.07
CA THR A 103 -5.66 -8.73 9.48
C THR A 103 -4.41 -8.36 8.68
N PRO A 104 -4.46 -7.33 7.82
CA PRO A 104 -3.29 -6.87 7.06
C PRO A 104 -2.08 -6.56 7.97
N ALA A 105 -2.33 -5.89 9.11
CA ALA A 105 -1.30 -5.61 10.11
C ALA A 105 -0.64 -6.87 10.69
N SER A 106 -1.45 -7.91 10.97
CA SER A 106 -0.95 -9.18 11.48
C SER A 106 -0.24 -10.02 10.40
N SER A 107 -0.66 -9.94 9.13
CA SER A 107 0.01 -10.59 8.00
C SER A 107 1.43 -10.05 7.82
N ILE A 108 1.62 -8.73 7.95
CA ILE A 108 2.95 -8.11 8.01
C ILE A 108 3.80 -8.68 9.16
N ALA A 109 3.22 -8.77 10.36
CA ALA A 109 3.94 -9.33 11.51
C ALA A 109 4.29 -10.81 11.28
N PHE A 110 3.38 -11.60 10.72
CA PHE A 110 3.60 -13.00 10.36
C PHE A 110 4.74 -13.13 9.33
N GLY A 111 4.74 -12.30 8.29
CA GLY A 111 5.80 -12.25 7.30
C GLY A 111 7.17 -11.96 7.93
N LEU A 112 7.25 -10.86 8.69
CA LEU A 112 8.50 -10.37 9.27
C LEU A 112 9.04 -11.22 10.43
N GLN A 113 8.16 -11.81 11.25
CA GLN A 113 8.57 -12.53 12.46
C GLN A 113 8.66 -14.04 12.27
N TYR A 114 7.96 -14.61 11.27
CA TYR A 114 7.93 -16.04 11.07
C TYR A 114 8.35 -16.44 9.66
N VAL A 115 7.67 -15.99 8.61
CA VAL A 115 7.93 -16.45 7.24
C VAL A 115 9.37 -16.20 6.84
N ILE A 116 9.83 -14.94 6.91
CA ILE A 116 11.20 -14.60 6.52
C ILE A 116 12.22 -15.32 7.40
N PRO A 117 12.21 -15.20 8.75
CA PRO A 117 13.26 -15.81 9.57
C PRO A 117 13.29 -17.34 9.54
N GLU A 118 12.13 -18.01 9.49
CA GLU A 118 12.04 -19.47 9.62
C GLU A 118 12.10 -20.20 8.27
N LYS A 119 11.73 -19.54 7.16
CA LYS A 119 11.70 -20.14 5.83
C LYS A 119 12.82 -19.66 4.93
N PHE A 120 13.34 -18.46 5.16
CA PHE A 120 14.33 -17.81 4.29
C PHE A 120 15.54 -17.32 5.09
N ASN A 121 16.58 -18.16 5.17
CA ASN A 121 17.79 -17.84 5.93
C ASN A 121 18.54 -16.63 5.35
N ASN A 122 19.04 -15.76 6.24
CA ASN A 122 19.90 -14.61 5.92
C ASN A 122 19.28 -13.56 4.98
N VAL A 123 17.95 -13.41 5.00
CA VAL A 123 17.25 -12.35 4.26
C VAL A 123 17.08 -11.10 5.13
N SER A 124 17.43 -9.94 4.57
CA SER A 124 17.11 -8.63 5.13
C SER A 124 16.10 -7.93 4.24
N ILE A 125 14.98 -7.47 4.79
CA ILE A 125 13.92 -6.78 4.03
C ILE A 125 14.28 -5.31 3.81
N ASP A 126 14.26 -4.86 2.56
CA ASP A 126 14.56 -3.48 2.16
C ASP A 126 13.32 -2.59 2.14
N LEU A 127 12.15 -3.15 1.83
CA LEU A 127 10.90 -2.41 1.66
C LEU A 127 9.69 -3.32 1.92
N VAL A 128 8.63 -2.74 2.50
CA VAL A 128 7.29 -3.33 2.45
C VAL A 128 6.43 -2.54 1.48
N VAL A 129 5.76 -3.25 0.58
CA VAL A 129 4.78 -2.72 -0.36
C VAL A 129 3.41 -3.25 0.02
N ALA A 130 2.41 -2.38 0.19
CA ALA A 130 1.04 -2.79 0.43
C ALA A 130 0.13 -2.35 -0.72
N GLY A 131 -0.73 -3.24 -1.19
CA GLY A 131 -1.63 -3.04 -2.33
C GLY A 131 -1.04 -3.55 -3.66
N PRO A 132 -1.49 -3.02 -4.82
CA PRO A 132 -2.52 -2.01 -4.96
C PRO A 132 -3.87 -2.44 -4.40
N ASN A 133 -4.45 -1.62 -3.53
CA ASN A 133 -5.81 -1.78 -3.04
C ASN A 133 -6.82 -1.52 -4.17
N GLU A 134 -7.98 -2.15 -4.09
CA GLU A 134 -9.12 -1.81 -4.92
C GLU A 134 -10.02 -0.75 -4.29
N GLY A 135 -10.14 0.38 -4.99
CA GLY A 135 -10.62 1.62 -4.39
C GLY A 135 -9.47 2.43 -3.80
N THR A 136 -9.73 3.73 -3.65
CA THR A 136 -8.73 4.67 -3.15
C THR A 136 -8.74 4.76 -1.63
N ASN A 137 -7.58 5.07 -1.05
CA ASN A 137 -7.36 5.36 0.36
C ASN A 137 -6.92 6.82 0.51
N LEU A 138 -7.80 7.74 0.09
CA LEU A 138 -7.57 9.18 0.10
C LEU A 138 -7.87 9.79 1.47
N SER A 139 -7.09 10.81 1.81
CA SER A 139 -7.27 11.67 2.97
C SER A 139 -6.94 11.02 4.33
N PRO A 140 -6.88 11.81 5.42
CA PRO A 140 -6.65 11.27 6.76
C PRO A 140 -7.76 10.34 7.23
N GLY A 141 -8.98 10.47 6.69
CA GLY A 141 -10.11 9.62 7.07
C GLY A 141 -9.90 8.16 6.70
N MET A 142 -9.28 7.90 5.54
CA MET A 142 -8.95 6.53 5.13
C MET A 142 -7.70 6.01 5.84
N PHE A 143 -6.84 6.89 6.34
CA PHE A 143 -5.59 6.50 7.01
C PHE A 143 -5.81 5.58 8.23
N THR A 144 -6.92 5.75 8.95
CA THR A 144 -7.28 4.93 10.12
C THR A 144 -8.21 3.76 9.80
N LEU A 145 -8.81 3.73 8.61
CA LEU A 145 -9.81 2.74 8.19
C LEU A 145 -9.29 1.73 7.16
N SER A 146 -8.33 2.13 6.35
CA SER A 146 -7.76 1.30 5.28
C SER A 146 -6.89 0.18 5.85
N GLY A 147 -7.13 -1.06 5.42
CA GLY A 147 -6.26 -2.18 5.75
C GLY A 147 -4.93 -2.13 4.99
N THR A 148 -4.91 -1.67 3.74
CA THR A 148 -3.68 -1.43 2.98
C THR A 148 -2.77 -0.38 3.64
N VAL A 149 -3.32 0.75 4.09
CA VAL A 149 -2.57 1.73 4.89
C VAL A 149 -2.20 1.13 6.27
N GLY A 150 -3.10 0.35 6.86
CA GLY A 150 -2.90 -0.46 8.07
C GLY A 150 -1.65 -1.34 8.04
N ALA A 151 -1.46 -2.12 6.98
CA ALA A 151 -0.27 -2.92 6.73
C ALA A 151 0.99 -2.04 6.63
N THR A 152 0.86 -0.91 5.92
CA THR A 152 1.97 0.00 5.66
C THR A 152 2.49 0.66 6.94
N TYR A 153 1.66 1.34 7.73
CA TYR A 153 2.17 1.98 8.95
C TYR A 153 2.56 0.96 10.03
N ASN A 154 1.99 -0.25 10.03
CA ASN A 154 2.47 -1.33 10.89
C ASN A 154 3.89 -1.78 10.54
N SER A 155 4.25 -1.71 9.27
CA SER A 155 5.62 -1.95 8.81
C SER A 155 6.55 -0.83 9.26
N VAL A 156 6.10 0.43 9.15
CA VAL A 156 6.84 1.60 9.65
C VAL A 156 7.06 1.52 11.16
N TYR A 157 6.06 1.12 11.95
CA TYR A 157 6.20 0.88 13.41
C TYR A 157 7.28 -0.13 13.75
N ARG A 158 7.46 -1.13 12.89
CA ARG A 158 8.47 -2.19 13.05
C ARG A 158 9.82 -1.77 12.51
N GLY A 159 9.96 -0.52 12.07
CA GLY A 159 11.21 0.03 11.56
C GLY A 159 11.52 -0.40 10.14
N TYR A 160 10.54 -0.73 9.31
CA TYR A 160 10.76 -1.03 7.88
C TYR A 160 10.28 0.13 7.00
N PRO A 161 11.01 0.51 5.94
CA PRO A 161 10.49 1.41 4.91
C PRO A 161 9.21 0.80 4.32
N ALA A 162 8.15 1.60 4.11
CA ALA A 162 6.90 1.08 3.58
C ALA A 162 6.11 2.08 2.72
N VAL A 163 5.43 1.53 1.70
CA VAL A 163 4.58 2.29 0.77
C VAL A 163 3.23 1.59 0.60
N ALA A 164 2.14 2.33 0.77
CA ALA A 164 0.79 1.92 0.42
C ALA A 164 0.46 2.37 -1.02
N PHE A 165 -0.14 1.49 -1.81
CA PHE A 165 -0.66 1.78 -3.15
C PHE A 165 -2.14 1.44 -3.22
N SER A 166 -2.94 2.28 -3.87
CA SER A 166 -4.38 2.11 -4.02
C SER A 166 -4.84 2.56 -5.40
N GLY A 167 -5.72 1.80 -6.05
CA GLY A 167 -6.24 2.08 -7.39
C GLY A 167 -7.70 2.50 -7.37
N SER A 168 -8.09 3.49 -8.18
CA SER A 168 -9.49 3.94 -8.26
C SER A 168 -10.43 2.98 -9.00
N ASN A 169 -9.91 2.04 -9.78
CA ASN A 169 -10.69 0.95 -10.35
C ASN A 169 -11.19 0.01 -9.23
N SER A 170 -12.35 -0.62 -9.43
CA SER A 170 -12.96 -1.49 -8.42
C SER A 170 -13.41 -2.80 -9.08
N ASN A 171 -12.60 -3.86 -8.95
CA ASN A 171 -12.88 -5.15 -9.59
C ASN A 171 -12.21 -6.31 -8.86
N ASN A 172 -12.75 -6.69 -7.69
CA ASN A 172 -12.08 -7.67 -6.84
C ASN A 172 -12.31 -9.03 -7.42
N SER A 173 -11.27 -9.49 -8.11
CA SER A 173 -11.31 -10.62 -9.01
C SER A 173 -10.28 -11.64 -8.60
N PHE A 174 -10.60 -12.89 -8.91
CA PHE A 174 -9.72 -14.01 -8.64
C PHE A 174 -8.63 -14.06 -9.71
N PHE A 175 -7.37 -14.03 -9.30
CA PHE A 175 -6.24 -13.95 -10.22
C PHE A 175 -6.22 -15.05 -11.29
N LYS A 176 -6.71 -16.25 -11.00
CA LYS A 176 -6.73 -17.36 -11.99
C LYS A 176 -7.68 -17.10 -13.15
N ASP A 177 -8.67 -16.23 -12.96
CA ASP A 177 -9.68 -15.92 -13.97
C ASP A 177 -9.38 -14.61 -14.71
N SER A 178 -8.60 -13.70 -14.11
CA SER A 178 -8.51 -12.31 -14.57
C SER A 178 -7.08 -11.77 -14.73
N LEU A 179 -6.05 -12.51 -14.31
CA LEU A 179 -4.67 -12.04 -14.45
C LEU A 179 -4.20 -12.13 -15.90
N ASP A 180 -3.95 -10.98 -16.52
CA ASP A 180 -3.30 -10.85 -17.82
C ASP A 180 -2.23 -9.75 -17.79
N LEU A 181 -0.97 -10.16 -17.65
CA LEU A 181 0.19 -9.25 -17.56
C LEU A 181 0.59 -8.62 -18.89
N ASP A 182 0.05 -9.11 -20.01
CA ASP A 182 0.34 -8.65 -21.37
C ASP A 182 -0.72 -7.66 -21.88
N ASP A 183 -1.90 -7.60 -21.24
CA ASP A 183 -2.91 -6.60 -21.54
C ASP A 183 -2.53 -5.22 -20.96
N ALA A 184 -2.07 -4.33 -21.85
CA ALA A 184 -1.67 -2.97 -21.50
C ALA A 184 -2.83 -2.05 -21.07
N ASN A 185 -4.09 -2.45 -21.29
CA ASN A 185 -5.28 -1.71 -20.86
C ASN A 185 -5.92 -2.29 -19.60
N GLU A 186 -5.43 -3.42 -19.11
CA GLU A 186 -5.91 -4.02 -17.87
C GLU A 186 -5.45 -3.16 -16.66
N PRO A 187 -6.36 -2.65 -15.82
CA PRO A 187 -6.00 -1.80 -14.70
C PRO A 187 -4.99 -2.43 -13.74
N SER A 188 -5.11 -3.74 -13.48
CA SER A 188 -4.17 -4.45 -12.61
C SER A 188 -2.73 -4.44 -13.16
N THR A 189 -2.56 -4.57 -14.47
CA THR A 189 -1.27 -4.50 -15.17
C THR A 189 -0.72 -3.08 -15.20
N ILE A 190 -1.55 -2.07 -15.48
CA ILE A 190 -1.13 -0.67 -15.41
C ILE A 190 -0.65 -0.31 -14.00
N TYR A 191 -1.42 -0.64 -12.96
CA TYR A 191 -1.02 -0.37 -11.58
C TYR A 191 0.25 -1.12 -11.18
N ALA A 192 0.38 -2.41 -11.53
CA ALA A 192 1.58 -3.19 -11.25
C ALA A 192 2.84 -2.58 -11.91
N ASN A 193 2.73 -2.09 -13.14
CA ASN A 193 3.81 -1.38 -13.82
C ASN A 193 4.17 -0.07 -13.11
N LYS A 194 3.18 0.75 -12.71
CA LYS A 194 3.43 2.01 -11.98
C LYS A 194 4.03 1.77 -10.58
N VAL A 195 3.60 0.73 -9.87
CA VAL A 195 4.23 0.33 -8.60
C VAL A 195 5.68 -0.05 -8.83
N THR A 196 5.95 -0.86 -9.85
CA THR A 196 7.31 -1.30 -10.19
C THR A 196 8.21 -0.13 -10.60
N GLU A 197 7.69 0.81 -11.39
CA GLU A 197 8.36 2.08 -11.72
C GLU A 197 8.72 2.87 -10.45
N PHE A 198 7.76 3.03 -9.54
CA PHE A 198 7.94 3.77 -8.29
C PHE A 198 9.01 3.12 -7.41
N VAL A 199 8.93 1.80 -7.20
CA VAL A 199 9.86 1.03 -6.37
C VAL A 199 11.28 1.09 -6.96
N ASN A 200 11.41 0.90 -8.28
CA ASN A 200 12.69 1.03 -8.97
C ASN A 200 13.29 2.43 -8.81
N GLN A 201 12.47 3.47 -8.98
CA GLN A 201 12.91 4.84 -8.81
C GLN A 201 13.36 5.12 -7.37
N LEU A 202 12.61 4.65 -6.37
CA LEU A 202 12.95 4.76 -4.95
C LEU A 202 14.33 4.15 -4.67
N PHE A 203 14.56 2.90 -5.10
CA PHE A 203 15.82 2.20 -4.88
C PHE A 203 16.99 2.77 -5.69
N LYS A 204 16.72 3.27 -6.90
CA LYS A 204 17.73 3.99 -7.69
C LYS A 204 18.24 5.23 -6.96
N THR A 205 17.35 6.00 -6.33
CA THR A 205 17.71 7.20 -5.57
C THR A 205 18.15 6.92 -4.13
N GLN A 206 17.82 5.76 -3.57
CA GLN A 206 18.39 5.31 -2.30
C GLN A 206 19.92 5.35 -2.37
N GLY A 207 20.50 4.89 -3.49
CA GLY A 207 21.95 4.84 -3.66
C GLY A 207 22.61 4.06 -2.53
N ASP A 208 23.61 4.65 -1.89
CA ASP A 208 24.37 4.02 -0.79
C ASP A 208 23.70 4.17 0.59
N ASN A 209 22.51 4.79 0.66
CA ASN A 209 21.79 4.88 1.93
C ASN A 209 21.39 3.49 2.44
N SER A 210 21.54 3.25 3.74
CA SER A 210 21.20 1.97 4.35
C SER A 210 19.70 1.65 4.36
N ARG A 211 18.85 2.64 4.07
CA ARG A 211 17.38 2.50 4.07
C ARG A 211 16.77 3.29 2.92
N ALA A 212 15.68 2.77 2.36
CA ALA A 212 14.93 3.44 1.30
C ALA A 212 14.14 4.67 1.80
N LEU A 213 13.65 4.63 3.05
CA LEU A 213 12.94 5.73 3.70
C LEU A 213 13.44 5.96 5.14
N PRO A 214 13.36 7.19 5.66
CA PRO A 214 13.63 7.49 7.07
C PRO A 214 12.77 6.67 8.03
N LEU A 215 13.26 6.47 9.26
CA LEU A 215 12.47 5.86 10.32
C LEU A 215 11.26 6.72 10.67
N GLY A 216 10.15 6.05 11.01
CA GLY A 216 8.92 6.73 11.41
C GLY A 216 8.12 7.36 10.26
N VAL A 217 8.54 7.15 9.00
CA VAL A 217 7.93 7.75 7.82
C VAL A 217 7.55 6.66 6.82
N GLY A 218 6.38 6.80 6.20
CA GLY A 218 5.91 5.98 5.08
C GLY A 218 5.24 6.82 4.00
N LEU A 219 4.79 6.14 2.95
CA LEU A 219 4.17 6.78 1.80
C LEU A 219 2.77 6.21 1.54
N ASN A 220 1.84 7.07 1.11
CA ASN A 220 0.51 6.70 0.62
C ASN A 220 0.37 7.16 -0.84
N VAL A 221 0.05 6.24 -1.74
CA VAL A 221 -0.03 6.47 -3.17
C VAL A 221 -1.41 6.06 -3.68
N ASN A 222 -2.08 6.94 -4.40
CA ASN A 222 -3.39 6.65 -4.99
C ASN A 222 -3.40 6.95 -6.48
N PHE A 223 -3.72 5.93 -7.27
CA PHE A 223 -3.86 6.01 -8.72
C PHE A 223 -5.28 6.42 -9.11
N PRO A 224 -5.46 7.19 -10.20
CA PRO A 224 -6.76 7.48 -10.77
C PRO A 224 -7.33 6.23 -11.46
N LYS A 225 -8.54 6.35 -12.02
CA LYS A 225 -9.05 5.31 -12.92
C LYS A 225 -8.21 5.25 -14.18
N VAL A 226 -7.87 4.04 -14.61
CA VAL A 226 -7.03 3.76 -15.77
C VAL A 226 -7.64 2.69 -16.67
N GLY A 227 -7.06 2.51 -17.86
CA GLY A 227 -7.33 1.35 -18.71
C GLY A 227 -8.77 1.30 -19.19
N TYR A 228 -9.40 0.12 -19.17
CA TYR A 228 -10.77 -0.05 -19.65
C TYR A 228 -11.84 0.84 -19.00
N GLU A 229 -11.63 1.34 -17.77
CA GLU A 229 -12.56 2.30 -17.15
C GLU A 229 -12.22 3.77 -17.47
N ASN A 230 -11.03 4.03 -18.03
CA ASN A 230 -10.59 5.35 -18.48
C ASN A 230 -9.48 5.21 -19.52
N GLU A 231 -9.84 4.93 -20.77
CA GLU A 231 -8.88 4.65 -21.85
C GLU A 231 -7.94 5.82 -22.15
N SER A 232 -8.32 7.04 -21.74
CA SER A 232 -7.46 8.23 -21.86
C SER A 232 -6.31 8.27 -20.84
N CYS A 233 -6.30 7.34 -19.88
CA CYS A 233 -5.32 7.27 -18.80
C CYS A 233 -4.71 5.88 -18.69
N THR A 234 -3.53 5.70 -19.28
CA THR A 234 -2.74 4.47 -19.21
C THR A 234 -1.39 4.67 -18.53
N ASP A 235 -0.96 5.93 -18.35
CA ASP A 235 0.27 6.29 -17.65
C ASP A 235 0.04 7.56 -16.79
N PRO A 236 -0.53 7.42 -15.59
CA PRO A 236 -0.86 8.57 -14.75
C PRO A 236 0.39 9.25 -14.19
N ALA A 237 0.42 10.58 -14.27
CA ALA A 237 1.54 11.40 -13.85
C ALA A 237 1.66 11.47 -12.31
N TRP A 238 2.90 11.47 -11.79
CA TRP A 238 3.16 11.57 -10.35
C TRP A 238 3.02 13.00 -9.83
N VAL A 239 2.29 13.19 -8.72
CA VAL A 239 2.12 14.48 -8.05
C VAL A 239 2.33 14.31 -6.55
N PHE A 240 3.25 15.08 -5.95
CA PHE A 240 3.36 15.15 -4.49
C PHE A 240 2.13 15.83 -3.90
N THR A 241 1.59 15.22 -2.86
CA THR A 241 0.35 15.63 -2.21
C THR A 241 0.48 15.61 -0.71
N ARG A 242 -0.57 16.07 -0.06
CA ARG A 242 -0.82 15.91 1.37
C ARG A 242 -2.19 15.26 1.59
N LEU A 243 -2.34 14.56 2.72
CA LEU A 243 -3.60 13.88 3.06
C LEU A 243 -4.77 14.88 3.23
N THR A 244 -4.56 15.92 4.04
CA THR A 244 -5.55 16.99 4.32
C THR A 244 -5.61 18.02 3.20
N GLY A 245 -6.75 18.67 3.00
CA GLY A 245 -6.85 19.85 2.12
C GLY A 245 -8.16 19.89 1.35
N GLN A 246 -8.15 20.50 0.17
CA GLN A 246 -9.34 20.64 -0.65
C GLN A 246 -9.98 19.27 -0.93
N TYR A 247 -11.31 19.15 -0.83
CA TYR A 247 -12.03 17.90 -1.07
C TYR A 247 -11.68 16.71 -0.14
N ALA A 248 -10.81 16.89 0.86
CA ALA A 248 -10.55 15.83 1.83
C ALA A 248 -11.86 15.42 2.54
N SER A 249 -12.12 14.12 2.57
CA SER A 249 -13.38 13.56 3.03
C SER A 249 -13.15 12.28 3.85
N GLY A 250 -14.02 11.97 4.79
CA GLY A 250 -13.95 10.74 5.55
C GLY A 250 -15.22 9.92 5.44
N ALA A 251 -15.14 8.69 5.96
CA ALA A 251 -16.26 7.77 6.07
C ALA A 251 -17.43 8.37 6.83
N ASP A 252 -18.62 8.30 6.25
CA ASP A 252 -19.87 8.72 6.87
C ASP A 252 -21.01 7.77 6.47
N LEU A 253 -22.19 8.01 7.01
CA LEU A 253 -23.40 7.25 6.72
C LEU A 253 -24.53 8.17 6.29
N LYS A 254 -25.32 7.72 5.31
CA LYS A 254 -26.53 8.40 4.87
C LYS A 254 -27.73 7.48 5.03
N PHE A 255 -28.80 8.01 5.63
CA PHE A 255 -30.06 7.28 5.70
C PHE A 255 -30.72 7.21 4.32
N ASN A 256 -31.05 5.99 3.87
CA ASN A 256 -31.83 5.71 2.67
C ASN A 256 -33.26 5.35 3.08
N ALA A 257 -34.17 6.30 2.88
CA ALA A 257 -35.58 6.13 3.22
C ALA A 257 -36.29 5.04 2.38
N SER A 258 -35.84 4.79 1.15
CA SER A 258 -36.46 3.80 0.26
C SER A 258 -36.17 2.37 0.72
N SER A 259 -34.98 2.11 1.26
CA SER A 259 -34.59 0.81 1.80
C SER A 259 -34.74 0.71 3.32
N ASN A 260 -35.11 1.80 4.00
CA ASN A 260 -35.09 1.93 5.45
C ASN A 260 -33.77 1.44 6.07
N SER A 261 -32.65 1.85 5.47
CA SER A 261 -31.31 1.41 5.86
C SER A 261 -30.31 2.57 5.76
N PHE A 262 -29.10 2.36 6.28
CA PHE A 262 -27.99 3.28 6.08
C PHE A 262 -27.09 2.78 4.95
N VAL A 263 -26.52 3.71 4.19
CA VAL A 263 -25.52 3.44 3.16
C VAL A 263 -24.24 4.19 3.47
N TRP A 264 -23.11 3.65 3.00
CA TRP A 264 -21.84 4.35 3.05
C TRP A 264 -21.93 5.69 2.33
N ALA A 265 -21.33 6.71 2.93
CA ALA A 265 -21.18 8.04 2.37
C ALA A 265 -19.76 8.54 2.62
N GLN A 266 -19.40 9.60 1.92
CA GLN A 266 -18.22 10.39 2.23
C GLN A 266 -18.65 11.82 2.51
N THR A 267 -18.15 12.37 3.60
CA THR A 267 -18.44 13.73 4.02
C THR A 267 -17.14 14.47 4.27
N SER A 268 -17.11 15.74 3.88
CA SER A 268 -16.01 16.65 4.17
C SER A 268 -16.33 17.47 5.42
N TRP A 269 -15.37 17.54 6.33
CA TRP A 269 -15.45 18.37 7.54
C TRP A 269 -14.31 19.38 7.54
N GLN A 270 -14.53 20.54 8.17
CA GLN A 270 -13.50 21.58 8.28
C GLN A 270 -12.19 21.05 8.89
N ALA A 271 -12.26 20.10 9.82
CA ALA A 271 -11.09 19.47 10.42
C ALA A 271 -10.15 18.81 9.39
N LEU A 272 -10.69 18.31 8.26
CA LEU A 272 -9.92 17.63 7.22
C LEU A 272 -9.14 18.60 6.30
N THR A 273 -9.41 19.90 6.39
CA THR A 273 -8.73 20.92 5.58
C THR A 273 -7.67 21.70 6.35
N VAL A 274 -7.56 21.48 7.66
CA VAL A 274 -6.60 22.17 8.52
C VAL A 274 -5.16 21.74 8.21
N CYS A 275 -4.28 22.73 8.04
CA CYS A 275 -2.85 22.48 7.90
C CYS A 275 -2.10 22.71 9.21
N ASN A 276 -1.84 21.62 9.93
CA ASN A 276 -1.02 21.66 11.14
C ASN A 276 0.39 21.12 10.89
N ASN A 277 0.53 20.08 10.07
CA ASN A 277 1.78 19.38 9.78
C ASN A 277 1.97 19.22 8.27
N GLY A 278 3.22 19.06 7.84
CA GLY A 278 3.59 18.87 6.42
C GLY A 278 3.65 20.16 5.63
N ASP A 279 3.76 20.02 4.30
CA ASP A 279 3.83 21.16 3.37
C ASP A 279 2.42 21.61 2.95
N CYS A 280 2.01 22.81 3.39
CA CYS A 280 0.70 23.34 3.06
C CYS A 280 0.56 23.82 1.60
N SER A 281 1.66 23.94 0.86
CA SER A 281 1.64 24.35 -0.55
C SER A 281 1.24 23.20 -1.49
N LEU A 282 1.31 21.95 -1.02
CA LEU A 282 0.93 20.79 -1.81
C LEU A 282 -0.60 20.65 -1.94
N PRO A 283 -1.09 20.18 -3.11
CA PRO A 283 -2.49 19.83 -3.27
C PRO A 283 -2.87 18.62 -2.40
N SER A 284 -4.17 18.49 -2.10
CA SER A 284 -4.69 17.30 -1.43
C SER A 284 -4.71 16.09 -2.37
N GLU A 285 -4.71 14.89 -1.79
CA GLU A 285 -4.88 13.64 -2.56
C GLU A 285 -6.20 13.63 -3.35
N ASN A 286 -7.32 14.02 -2.71
CA ASN A 286 -8.63 14.08 -3.35
C ASN A 286 -8.64 15.02 -4.55
N LEU A 287 -8.05 16.21 -4.43
CA LEU A 287 -7.96 17.15 -5.56
C LEU A 287 -7.23 16.50 -6.74
N VAL A 288 -6.08 15.86 -6.48
CA VAL A 288 -5.28 15.24 -7.54
C VAL A 288 -6.01 14.06 -8.18
N VAL A 289 -6.47 13.10 -7.40
CA VAL A 289 -6.98 11.82 -7.92
C VAL A 289 -8.40 11.94 -8.48
N GLU A 290 -9.27 12.73 -7.82
CA GLU A 290 -10.70 12.79 -8.15
C GLU A 290 -11.04 13.98 -9.07
N HIS A 291 -10.21 15.02 -9.09
CA HIS A 291 -10.52 16.29 -9.76
C HIS A 291 -9.48 16.74 -10.80
N THR A 292 -8.40 15.98 -11.02
CA THR A 292 -7.50 16.21 -12.16
C THR A 292 -7.51 15.03 -13.14
N LYS A 293 -6.95 15.24 -14.33
CA LYS A 293 -6.90 14.21 -15.36
C LYS A 293 -5.63 13.38 -15.21
N CYS A 294 -5.80 12.08 -15.04
CA CYS A 294 -4.73 11.09 -15.13
C CYS A 294 -3.49 11.44 -14.28
N ALA A 295 -3.72 11.69 -12.99
CA ALA A 295 -2.66 11.98 -12.03
C ALA A 295 -2.76 11.10 -10.79
N THR A 296 -1.60 10.70 -10.29
CA THR A 296 -1.39 9.85 -9.12
C THR A 296 -0.90 10.70 -7.97
N SER A 297 -1.53 10.58 -6.81
CA SER A 297 -1.08 11.27 -5.60
C SER A 297 0.04 10.49 -4.90
N VAL A 298 0.99 11.21 -4.32
CA VAL A 298 2.06 10.67 -3.47
C VAL A 298 2.16 11.52 -2.21
N SER A 299 1.63 11.01 -1.10
CA SER A 299 1.67 11.68 0.19
C SER A 299 2.67 11.01 1.13
N VAL A 300 3.42 11.83 1.85
CA VAL A 300 4.29 11.37 2.94
C VAL A 300 3.53 11.44 4.26
N PHE A 301 3.59 10.38 5.06
CA PHE A 301 3.03 10.35 6.41
C PHE A 301 4.10 10.00 7.44
N ALA A 302 3.88 10.47 8.67
CA ALA A 302 4.66 10.06 9.84
C ALA A 302 3.77 9.27 10.81
N ILE A 303 4.39 8.39 11.59
CA ILE A 303 3.74 7.65 12.69
C ILE A 303 4.00 8.29 14.06
N ASP A 304 4.63 9.46 14.09
CA ASP A 304 4.67 10.33 15.25
C ASP A 304 3.38 11.17 15.26
N TYR A 305 2.47 10.84 16.17
CA TYR A 305 1.15 11.45 16.25
C TYR A 305 1.09 12.68 17.14
N ASP A 306 2.19 13.04 17.80
CA ASP A 306 2.21 14.23 18.65
C ASP A 306 1.93 15.48 17.80
N ALA A 307 1.16 16.40 18.37
CA ALA A 307 0.91 17.68 17.72
C ALA A 307 2.23 18.46 17.61
N ASN A 308 2.38 19.28 16.57
CA ASN A 308 3.56 20.13 16.47
C ASN A 308 3.63 21.08 17.68
N LEU A 309 4.86 21.48 18.00
CA LEU A 309 5.18 22.30 19.16
C LEU A 309 4.33 23.58 19.24
N GLY A 310 3.99 24.21 18.11
CA GLY A 310 3.18 25.41 18.07
C GLY A 310 1.76 25.20 18.63
N ILE A 311 1.13 24.08 18.25
CA ILE A 311 -0.21 23.71 18.74
C ILE A 311 -0.13 23.15 20.16
N THR A 312 0.89 22.34 20.45
CA THR A 312 1.13 21.81 21.80
C THR A 312 1.23 22.95 22.81
N ASN A 313 2.04 23.98 22.54
CA ASN A 313 2.18 25.13 23.43
C ASN A 313 0.87 25.92 23.60
N GLN A 314 0.03 26.00 22.55
CA GLN A 314 -1.28 26.64 22.66
C GLN A 314 -2.19 25.86 23.60
N VAL A 315 -2.21 24.52 23.48
CA VAL A 315 -3.02 23.66 24.35
C VAL A 315 -2.49 23.67 25.78
N GLU A 316 -1.17 23.63 25.98
CA GLU A 316 -0.55 23.75 27.31
C GLU A 316 -0.96 25.06 27.99
N GLY A 317 -0.87 26.19 27.28
CA GLY A 317 -1.29 27.48 27.82
C GLY A 317 -2.76 27.54 28.25
N LEU A 318 -3.65 26.78 27.59
CA LEU A 318 -5.06 26.64 28.00
C LEU A 318 -5.21 25.81 29.28
N LEU A 319 -4.29 24.87 29.53
CA LEU A 319 -4.29 23.98 30.67
C LEU A 319 -3.38 24.45 31.81
N ASP A 320 -2.59 25.50 31.62
CA ASP A 320 -1.66 26.10 32.60
C ASP A 320 -2.19 26.15 34.04
N PRO A 321 -3.45 26.58 34.32
CA PRO A 321 -3.95 26.63 35.69
C PRO A 321 -3.99 25.27 36.41
N LEU A 322 -4.04 24.15 35.68
CA LEU A 322 -4.00 22.80 36.25
C LEU A 322 -2.59 22.37 36.67
N PHE A 323 -1.55 23.00 36.12
CA PHE A 323 -0.16 22.59 36.29
C PHE A 323 0.68 23.57 37.12
N LYS A 324 0.09 24.71 37.52
CA LYS A 324 0.70 25.58 38.54
C LYS A 324 0.64 24.87 39.90
N LYS A 325 1.81 24.58 40.47
CA LYS A 325 1.91 24.27 41.90
C LYS A 325 1.88 25.59 42.67
N ASP A 326 1.01 25.65 43.68
CA ASP A 326 0.94 26.76 44.64
C ASP A 326 2.31 27.09 45.28
#